data_AF-A0A0F9CWZ0-F1
#
_entry.id   AF-A0A0F9CWZ0-F1
#
_cell.length_a   1.000
_cell.length_b   1.000
_cell.length_c   1.000
_cell.angle_alpha   90.00
_cell.angle_beta   90.00
_cell.angle_gamma   90.00
#
_symmetry.space_group_name_H-M   'P 1'
#
loop_
_entity.id
_entity.type
_entity.pdbx_description
1 polymer ?
#
loop_
_entity_poly.entity_id
_entity_poly.type
_entity_poly.pdbx_seq_one_letter_code
_entity_poly.pdbx_strand_id
1 'polypeptide(L)'
;GDAIAVIGDGAMSAGMAYEAMNNAGHLGKRLIVILNDNEMSIAPPVGAMSSYLSRLYAGAPFQEFKAIAKGAVSFLPPPFQEGAKRARDMLKHMAVGGTLFEELGFSYLGPIDGHDMDQLLPVLRTVKSRATGPILIHAITRKGKGYAPAEAARDRGHATARFNVLTGEQTKAASNAPSYTRVFADTLLDEAARTDRIVAVTAAMPDGTGLNLFAERYPSRCFDVGIAEQHGVTFAPVWPLAATSRS
;
A
#
# COMPACT_ATOMS: atom_id res chain seq x y z
N GLY A 1 21.32 12.88 2.44
CA GLY A 1 20.52 14.07 2.77
C GLY A 1 19.68 13.79 3.99
N ASP A 2 18.86 14.75 4.40
CA ASP A 2 17.85 14.61 5.47
C ASP A 2 16.44 14.34 4.92
N ALA A 3 16.33 13.83 3.69
CA ALA A 3 15.06 13.58 3.05
C ALA A 3 14.32 12.39 3.66
N ILE A 4 13.03 12.60 3.93
CA ILE A 4 12.09 11.57 4.35
C ILE A 4 10.98 11.51 3.31
N ALA A 5 10.74 10.34 2.73
CA ALA A 5 9.62 10.07 1.85
C ALA A 5 8.61 9.18 2.58
N VAL A 6 7.33 9.54 2.52
CA VAL A 6 6.24 8.70 3.05
C VAL A 6 5.43 8.21 1.85
N ILE A 7 5.32 6.90 1.69
CA ILE A 7 4.67 6.25 0.54
C ILE A 7 3.65 5.23 1.04
N GLY A 8 2.48 5.18 0.41
CA GLY A 8 1.46 4.17 0.72
C GLY A 8 1.75 2.85 0.00
N ASP A 9 1.23 1.74 0.53
CA ASP A 9 1.29 0.40 -0.07
C ASP A 9 0.77 0.36 -1.51
N GLY A 10 -0.35 1.02 -1.81
CA GLY A 10 -0.85 1.12 -3.19
C GLY A 10 0.11 1.84 -4.13
N ALA A 11 0.76 2.90 -3.67
CA ALA A 11 1.71 3.68 -4.47
C ALA A 11 3.01 2.92 -4.76
N MET A 12 3.34 1.90 -3.96
CA MET A 12 4.45 0.99 -4.24
C MET A 12 4.21 0.09 -5.46
N SER A 13 2.98 0.02 -6.00
CA SER A 13 2.72 -0.65 -7.28
C SER A 13 3.19 0.17 -8.49
N ALA A 14 3.43 1.47 -8.32
CA ALA A 14 3.83 2.36 -9.40
C ALA A 14 5.27 2.09 -9.86
N GLY A 15 5.48 2.02 -11.18
CA GLY A 15 6.81 1.82 -11.78
C GLY A 15 7.84 2.85 -11.32
N MET A 16 7.45 4.12 -11.26
CA MET A 16 8.34 5.20 -10.79
C MET A 16 8.83 5.01 -9.34
N ALA A 17 8.06 4.34 -8.49
CA ALA A 17 8.51 4.04 -7.13
C ALA A 17 9.71 3.07 -7.15
N TYR A 18 9.68 2.06 -8.02
CA TYR A 18 10.81 1.12 -8.20
C TYR A 18 12.01 1.76 -8.86
N GLU A 19 11.79 2.59 -9.89
CA GLU A 19 12.86 3.33 -10.55
C GLU A 19 13.59 4.23 -9.55
N ALA A 20 12.82 4.95 -8.70
CA ALA A 20 13.36 5.81 -7.66
C ALA A 20 14.11 5.02 -6.59
N MET A 21 13.56 3.88 -6.12
CA MET A 21 14.23 3.01 -5.15
C MET A 21 15.52 2.43 -5.72
N ASN A 22 15.50 1.87 -6.93
CA ASN A 22 16.68 1.33 -7.60
C ASN A 22 17.79 2.39 -7.70
N ASN A 23 17.44 3.62 -8.10
CA ASN A 23 18.39 4.73 -8.16
C ASN A 23 18.92 5.11 -6.75
N ALA A 24 18.04 5.21 -5.75
CA ALA A 24 18.44 5.53 -4.38
C ALA A 24 19.39 4.49 -3.78
N GLY A 25 19.11 3.20 -4.02
CA GLY A 25 19.96 2.07 -3.67
C GLY A 25 21.35 2.17 -4.30
N HIS A 26 21.40 2.38 -5.62
CA HIS A 26 22.65 2.54 -6.36
C HIS A 26 23.48 3.72 -5.84
N LEU A 27 22.85 4.86 -5.55
CA LEU A 27 23.53 6.05 -5.04
C LEU A 27 24.05 5.88 -3.61
N GLY A 28 23.48 4.96 -2.82
CA GLY A 28 23.86 4.69 -1.43
C GLY A 28 23.74 5.90 -0.50
N LYS A 29 23.02 6.95 -0.93
CA LYS A 29 22.88 8.18 -0.15
C LYS A 29 21.77 8.01 0.89
N ARG A 30 21.97 8.64 2.05
CA ARG A 30 20.96 8.70 3.11
C ARG A 30 19.62 9.23 2.59
N LEU A 31 18.62 8.35 2.62
CA LEU A 31 17.22 8.55 2.32
C LEU A 31 16.40 7.67 3.27
N ILE A 32 15.42 8.25 3.97
CA ILE A 32 14.51 7.50 4.83
C ILE A 32 13.17 7.38 4.12
N VAL A 33 12.74 6.15 3.84
CA VAL A 33 11.43 5.86 3.25
C VAL A 33 10.55 5.26 4.34
N ILE A 34 9.35 5.79 4.53
CA ILE A 34 8.34 5.24 5.42
C ILE A 34 7.23 4.67 4.53
N LEU A 35 7.15 3.35 4.47
CA LEU A 35 6.06 2.63 3.84
C LEU A 35 4.89 2.56 4.82
N ASN A 36 3.84 3.33 4.54
CA ASN A 36 2.57 3.31 5.26
C ASN A 36 1.65 2.25 4.63
N ASP A 37 1.71 1.03 5.15
CA ASP A 37 0.88 -0.08 4.69
C ASP A 37 -0.40 -0.15 5.52
N ASN A 38 -1.54 0.08 4.87
CA ASN A 38 -2.86 -0.02 5.50
C ASN A 38 -3.73 -1.13 4.90
N GLU A 39 -3.09 -2.05 4.16
CA GLU A 39 -3.68 -3.20 3.46
C GLU A 39 -4.78 -2.85 2.44
N MET A 40 -4.92 -1.57 2.05
CA MET A 40 -6.06 -1.08 1.26
C MET A 40 -5.67 -0.02 0.23
N SER A 41 -5.71 -0.42 -1.05
CA SER A 41 -6.02 0.49 -2.15
C SER A 41 -7.54 0.67 -2.25
N ILE A 42 -8.03 1.65 -3.03
CA ILE A 42 -9.46 2.01 -3.13
C ILE A 42 -10.35 0.80 -3.50
N ALA A 43 -9.78 -0.09 -4.33
CA ALA A 43 -10.22 -1.45 -4.62
C ALA A 43 -9.28 -2.46 -3.90
N PRO A 44 -9.69 -3.72 -3.68
CA PRO A 44 -8.81 -4.74 -3.09
C PRO A 44 -7.43 -4.69 -3.77
N PRO A 45 -6.32 -4.65 -3.00
CA PRO A 45 -5.00 -4.46 -3.57
C PRO A 45 -4.73 -5.47 -4.69
N VAL A 46 -4.37 -4.97 -5.86
CA VAL A 46 -4.07 -5.80 -7.03
C VAL A 46 -2.56 -5.96 -7.19
N GLY A 47 -2.15 -7.12 -7.71
CA GLY A 47 -0.77 -7.39 -8.11
C GLY A 47 0.09 -8.08 -7.04
N ALA A 48 1.21 -8.65 -7.51
CA ALA A 48 2.10 -9.48 -6.72
C ALA A 48 2.80 -8.73 -5.57
N MET A 49 2.96 -7.40 -5.69
CA MET A 49 3.57 -6.57 -4.66
C MET A 49 2.71 -6.51 -3.40
N SER A 50 1.40 -6.33 -3.53
CA SER A 50 0.53 -6.35 -2.35
C SER A 50 0.59 -7.70 -1.65
N SER A 51 0.53 -8.80 -2.41
CA SER A 51 0.68 -10.15 -1.84
C SER A 51 2.05 -10.35 -1.17
N TYR A 52 3.11 -9.72 -1.67
CA TYR A 52 4.43 -9.73 -1.05
C TYR A 52 4.44 -8.99 0.29
N LEU A 53 3.88 -7.78 0.36
CA LEU A 53 3.75 -7.03 1.61
C LEU A 53 2.90 -7.79 2.64
N SER A 54 1.78 -8.39 2.22
CA SER A 54 0.97 -9.24 3.10
C SER A 54 1.74 -10.46 3.62
N ARG A 55 2.63 -11.05 2.81
CA ARG A 55 3.51 -12.14 3.27
C ARG A 55 4.58 -11.65 4.25
N LEU A 56 5.13 -10.45 4.05
CA LEU A 56 6.05 -9.84 5.02
C LEU A 56 5.36 -9.60 6.36
N TYR A 57 4.08 -9.23 6.33
CA TYR A 57 3.26 -9.12 7.53
C TYR A 57 2.99 -10.48 8.19
N ALA A 58 2.52 -11.47 7.43
CA ALA A 58 2.21 -12.81 7.96
C ALA A 58 3.46 -13.60 8.42
N GLY A 59 4.60 -13.37 7.76
CA GLY A 59 5.90 -13.96 8.09
C GLY A 59 6.66 -13.20 9.17
N ALA A 60 6.21 -11.99 9.56
CA ALA A 60 6.74 -11.33 10.74
C ALA A 60 6.50 -12.26 11.94
N PRO A 61 7.53 -12.62 12.74
CA PRO A 61 7.36 -13.54 13.83
C PRO A 61 6.26 -13.01 14.76
N PHE A 62 5.11 -13.69 14.72
CA PHE A 62 3.95 -13.34 15.52
C PHE A 62 4.36 -13.26 17.00
N GLN A 63 3.60 -12.48 17.75
CA GLN A 63 3.77 -12.11 19.16
C GLN A 63 4.14 -13.27 20.13
N GLU A 64 4.07 -14.53 19.71
CA GLU A 64 4.52 -15.72 20.45
C GLU A 64 6.02 -15.71 20.79
N PHE A 65 6.88 -15.21 19.89
CA PHE A 65 8.31 -15.05 20.21
C PHE A 65 8.53 -14.01 21.33
N LYS A 66 7.60 -13.09 21.54
CA LYS A 66 7.65 -12.05 22.59
C LYS A 66 7.44 -12.65 23.98
N ALA A 67 6.63 -13.71 24.10
CA ALA A 67 6.39 -14.41 25.36
C ALA A 67 7.61 -15.27 25.77
N ILE A 68 8.16 -16.05 24.83
CA ILE A 68 9.37 -16.87 25.05
C ILE A 68 10.58 -15.96 25.33
N ALA A 69 10.62 -14.80 24.65
CA ALA A 69 11.65 -13.80 24.86
C ALA A 69 11.63 -13.15 26.24
N LYS A 70 10.46 -12.68 26.70
CA LYS A 70 10.30 -12.08 28.02
C LYS A 70 10.79 -13.02 29.11
N GLY A 71 10.47 -14.30 29.00
CA GLY A 71 10.91 -15.33 29.94
C GLY A 71 12.43 -15.45 30.05
N ALA A 72 13.16 -15.34 28.93
CA ALA A 72 14.63 -15.46 28.95
C ALA A 72 15.36 -14.19 29.44
N VAL A 73 14.84 -12.99 29.16
CA VAL A 73 15.49 -11.73 29.61
C VAL A 73 15.32 -11.53 31.12
N SER A 74 14.23 -12.00 31.72
CA SER A 74 14.00 -11.90 33.17
C SER A 74 14.99 -12.71 34.01
N PHE A 75 15.75 -13.63 33.42
CA PHE A 75 16.81 -14.39 34.11
C PHE A 75 18.19 -13.71 34.08
N LEU A 76 18.36 -12.59 33.36
CA LEU A 76 19.63 -11.87 33.31
C LEU A 76 19.75 -10.85 34.45
N PRO A 77 20.95 -10.58 34.99
CA PRO A 77 21.16 -9.51 35.97
C PRO A 77 20.75 -8.13 35.43
N PRO A 78 20.26 -7.20 36.27
CA PRO A 78 19.70 -5.89 35.85
C PRO A 78 20.53 -5.09 34.83
N PRO A 79 21.88 -4.97 34.94
CA PRO A 79 22.66 -4.20 33.97
C PRO A 79 22.69 -4.82 32.57
N PHE A 80 22.49 -6.14 32.45
CA PHE A 80 22.46 -6.85 31.17
C PHE A 80 21.05 -6.90 30.57
N GLN A 81 20.00 -6.70 31.36
CA GLN A 81 18.62 -6.68 30.87
C GLN A 81 18.38 -5.52 29.91
N GLU A 82 18.83 -4.31 30.23
CA GLU A 82 18.64 -3.14 29.35
C GLU A 82 19.42 -3.26 28.04
N GLY A 83 20.67 -3.74 28.11
CA GLY A 83 21.52 -3.98 26.95
C GLY A 83 20.96 -5.09 26.05
N ALA A 84 20.51 -6.20 26.64
CA ALA A 84 19.89 -7.30 25.92
C ALA A 84 18.54 -6.91 25.31
N LYS A 85 17.74 -6.07 25.99
CA LYS A 85 16.46 -5.57 25.46
C LYS A 85 16.69 -4.71 24.22
N ARG A 86 17.64 -3.76 24.27
CA ARG A 86 18.04 -2.93 23.12
C ARG A 86 18.62 -3.75 21.98
N ALA A 87 19.53 -4.68 22.26
CA ALA A 87 20.15 -5.53 21.23
C ALA A 87 19.14 -6.47 20.58
N ARG A 88 18.18 -6.99 21.36
CA ARG A 88 17.13 -7.89 20.87
C ARG A 88 16.10 -7.17 20.02
N ASP A 89 15.71 -5.96 20.39
CA ASP A 89 14.83 -5.13 19.55
C ASP A 89 15.54 -4.81 18.23
N MET A 90 16.83 -4.46 18.27
CA MET A 90 17.64 -4.23 17.07
C MET A 90 17.79 -5.48 16.18
N LEU A 91 18.02 -6.66 16.77
CA LEU A 91 18.11 -7.93 16.05
C LEU A 91 16.77 -8.40 15.46
N LYS A 92 15.65 -8.18 16.16
CA LYS A 92 14.31 -8.45 15.62
C LYS A 92 14.01 -7.61 14.39
N HIS A 93 14.59 -6.41 14.31
CA HIS A 93 14.43 -5.49 13.18
C HIS A 93 15.39 -5.78 12.01
N MET A 94 16.38 -6.65 12.17
CA MET A 94 17.34 -7.04 11.12
C MET A 94 17.11 -8.46 10.56
N ALA A 95 16.14 -9.21 11.10
CA ALA A 95 16.03 -10.65 10.87
C ALA A 95 15.24 -11.08 9.61
N VAL A 96 14.85 -10.16 8.73
CA VAL A 96 14.27 -10.53 7.43
C VAL A 96 15.34 -10.30 6.37
N GLY A 97 16.38 -11.13 6.35
CA GLY A 97 17.33 -11.10 5.24
C GLY A 97 16.67 -11.63 3.96
N GLY A 98 16.86 -10.92 2.84
CA GLY A 98 16.37 -11.33 1.52
C GLY A 98 15.05 -10.66 1.12
N THR A 99 14.74 -9.49 1.68
CA THR A 99 13.62 -8.68 1.16
C THR A 99 13.99 -8.05 -0.18
N LEU A 100 12.98 -7.78 -1.02
CA LEU A 100 13.17 -7.01 -2.26
C LEU A 100 13.86 -5.67 -2.00
N PHE A 101 13.56 -5.03 -0.87
CA PHE A 101 14.13 -3.74 -0.52
C PHE A 101 15.63 -3.82 -0.22
N GLU A 102 16.07 -4.89 0.44
CA GLU A 102 17.49 -5.15 0.67
C GLU A 102 18.24 -5.43 -0.62
N GLU A 103 17.64 -6.22 -1.53
CA GLU A 103 18.20 -6.45 -2.87
C GLU A 103 18.29 -5.14 -3.69
N LEU A 104 17.39 -4.18 -3.43
CA LEU A 104 17.45 -2.82 -3.97
C LEU A 104 18.40 -1.89 -3.20
N GLY A 105 19.19 -2.39 -2.24
CA GLY A 105 20.20 -1.61 -1.51
C GLY A 105 19.67 -0.80 -0.32
N PHE A 106 18.46 -1.08 0.17
CA PHE A 106 17.91 -0.46 1.39
C PHE A 106 18.19 -1.33 2.61
N SER A 107 18.49 -0.70 3.74
CA SER A 107 18.22 -1.34 5.03
C SER A 107 16.70 -1.43 5.22
N TYR A 108 16.18 -2.59 5.62
CA TYR A 108 14.76 -2.76 5.88
C TYR A 108 14.47 -2.85 7.39
N LEU A 109 13.46 -2.10 7.87
CA LEU A 109 13.02 -2.10 9.26
C LEU A 109 11.51 -2.25 9.33
N GLY A 110 11.03 -3.38 9.84
CA GLY A 110 9.61 -3.63 10.08
C GLY A 110 9.16 -5.04 9.71
N PRO A 111 7.85 -5.30 9.63
CA PRO A 111 6.76 -4.37 9.90
C PRO A 111 6.66 -3.97 11.38
N ILE A 112 6.32 -2.70 11.68
CA ILE A 112 6.01 -2.20 13.03
C ILE A 112 4.59 -1.61 13.09
N ASP A 113 3.99 -1.56 14.28
CA ASP A 113 2.68 -0.93 14.45
C ASP A 113 2.81 0.60 14.33
N GLY A 114 2.19 1.18 13.30
CA GLY A 114 2.20 2.61 13.05
C GLY A 114 1.27 3.41 13.97
N HIS A 115 0.47 2.75 14.81
CA HIS A 115 -0.37 3.40 15.83
C HIS A 115 0.21 3.33 17.24
N ASP A 116 1.29 2.58 17.44
CA ASP A 116 2.01 2.53 18.72
C ASP A 116 3.10 3.62 18.74
N MET A 117 2.77 4.79 19.28
CA MET A 117 3.70 5.92 19.36
C MET A 117 4.89 5.67 20.29
N ASP A 118 4.73 4.81 21.30
CA ASP A 118 5.80 4.43 22.22
C ASP A 118 6.84 3.57 21.51
N GLN A 119 6.42 2.77 20.53
CA GLN A 119 7.33 2.03 19.65
C GLN A 119 7.88 2.89 18.50
N LEU A 120 7.02 3.67 17.84
CA LEU A 120 7.36 4.38 16.60
C LEU A 120 8.36 5.51 16.82
N LEU A 121 8.20 6.31 17.88
CA LEU A 121 9.07 7.46 18.15
C LEU A 121 10.53 7.08 18.39
N PRO A 122 10.86 6.09 19.24
CA PRO A 122 12.23 5.63 19.42
C PRO A 122 12.87 5.12 18.12
N VAL A 123 12.12 4.39 17.30
CA VAL A 123 12.59 3.87 16.00
C VAL A 123 12.94 5.04 15.07
N LEU A 124 12.01 5.97 14.87
CA LEU A 124 12.24 7.14 14.01
C LEU A 124 13.42 8.00 14.49
N ARG A 125 13.56 8.21 15.80
CA ARG A 125 14.70 8.95 16.38
C ARG A 125 16.03 8.22 16.17
N THR A 126 16.03 6.90 16.30
CA THR A 126 17.22 6.07 16.09
C THR A 126 17.64 6.09 14.62
N VAL A 127 16.70 5.90 13.70
CA VAL A 127 16.96 5.97 12.26
C VAL A 127 17.46 7.36 11.86
N LYS A 128 16.79 8.42 12.34
CA LYS A 128 17.23 9.79 12.08
C LYS A 128 18.67 10.04 12.56
N SER A 129 19.06 9.52 13.72
CA SER A 129 20.40 9.78 14.27
C SER A 129 21.50 8.89 13.70
N ARG A 130 21.18 7.67 13.23
CA ARG A 130 22.20 6.65 12.90
C ARG A 130 22.23 6.21 11.45
N ALA A 131 21.17 6.38 10.68
CA ALA A 131 21.15 5.93 9.29
C ALA A 131 22.13 6.76 8.45
N THR A 132 22.95 6.09 7.66
CA THR A 132 23.93 6.69 6.75
C THR A 132 23.63 6.41 5.28
N GLY A 133 22.90 5.33 5.00
CA GLY A 133 22.42 4.93 3.66
C GLY A 133 20.90 4.94 3.53
N PRO A 134 20.36 4.41 2.42
CA PRO A 134 18.92 4.25 2.21
C PRO A 134 18.31 3.27 3.24
N ILE A 135 17.20 3.65 3.85
CA ILE A 135 16.47 2.82 4.80
C ILE A 135 14.97 2.90 4.55
N LEU A 136 14.30 1.75 4.57
CA LEU A 136 12.85 1.63 4.46
C LEU A 136 12.27 1.15 5.79
N ILE A 137 11.40 1.97 6.38
CA ILE A 137 10.62 1.66 7.58
C ILE A 137 9.22 1.23 7.13
N HIS A 138 8.85 -0.01 7.41
CA HIS A 138 7.52 -0.54 7.10
C HIS A 138 6.60 -0.39 8.32
N ALA A 139 5.66 0.56 8.24
CA ALA A 139 4.70 0.85 9.29
C ALA A 139 3.29 0.38 8.87
N ILE A 140 2.70 -0.49 9.69
CA ILE A 140 1.35 -1.00 9.49
C ILE A 140 0.37 -0.03 10.14
N THR A 141 -0.58 0.48 9.37
CA THR A 141 -1.62 1.38 9.87
C THR A 141 -3.01 0.85 9.53
N ARG A 142 -4.02 1.65 9.88
CA ARG A 142 -5.43 1.35 9.67
C ARG A 142 -6.03 2.60 9.08
N LYS A 143 -6.43 2.53 7.82
CA LYS A 143 -7.07 3.65 7.13
C LYS A 143 -8.34 4.07 7.89
N GLY A 144 -8.52 5.37 8.09
CA GLY A 144 -9.64 5.93 8.86
C GLY A 144 -9.51 5.84 10.39
N LYS A 145 -8.40 5.30 10.92
CA LYS A 145 -8.22 5.12 12.38
C LYS A 145 -8.48 6.42 13.16
N GLY A 146 -9.31 6.32 14.19
CA GLY A 146 -9.67 7.43 15.06
C GLY A 146 -10.89 8.22 14.59
N TYR A 147 -11.48 7.86 13.45
CA TYR A 147 -12.70 8.48 12.94
C TYR A 147 -13.74 7.42 12.57
N ALA A 148 -14.64 7.12 13.51
CA ALA A 148 -15.61 6.02 13.39
C ALA A 148 -16.45 6.02 12.10
N PRO A 149 -16.93 7.17 11.57
CA PRO A 149 -17.64 7.20 10.29
C PRO A 149 -16.77 6.76 9.10
N ALA A 150 -15.47 7.08 9.10
CA ALA A 150 -14.56 6.59 8.07
C ALA A 150 -14.17 5.13 8.31
N GLU A 151 -13.97 4.68 9.55
CA GLU A 151 -13.66 3.26 9.80
C GLU A 151 -14.79 2.32 9.29
N ALA A 152 -16.05 2.77 9.39
CA ALA A 152 -17.22 2.02 8.95
C ALA A 152 -17.56 2.17 7.45
N ALA A 153 -17.04 3.19 6.77
CA ALA A 153 -17.35 3.44 5.36
C ALA A 153 -16.61 2.47 4.41
N ARG A 154 -17.27 2.04 3.33
CA ARG A 154 -16.66 1.13 2.32
C ARG A 154 -15.37 1.70 1.72
N ASP A 155 -15.32 3.02 1.48
CA ASP A 155 -14.15 3.71 0.92
C ASP A 155 -13.17 4.21 1.99
N ARG A 156 -13.50 3.99 3.27
CA ARG A 156 -12.84 4.54 4.46
C ARG A 156 -12.59 6.06 4.40
N GLY A 157 -13.54 6.80 3.84
CA GLY A 157 -13.47 8.26 3.73
C GLY A 157 -12.58 8.80 2.62
N HIS A 158 -12.20 7.95 1.66
CA HIS A 158 -11.29 8.31 0.56
C HIS A 158 -11.88 9.37 -0.40
N ALA A 159 -13.19 9.35 -0.63
CA ALA A 159 -13.85 10.29 -1.53
C ALA A 159 -15.11 10.88 -0.90
N THR A 160 -14.92 11.64 0.19
CA THR A 160 -16.01 12.36 0.82
C THR A 160 -16.11 13.77 0.22
N ALA A 161 -17.28 14.13 -0.29
CA ALA A 161 -17.63 15.55 -0.48
C ALA A 161 -17.57 16.26 0.88
N ARG A 162 -17.66 17.61 0.93
CA ARG A 162 -17.76 18.33 2.21
C ARG A 162 -18.77 17.61 3.12
N PHE A 163 -18.28 17.16 4.27
CA PHE A 163 -19.04 16.35 5.20
C PHE A 163 -18.98 16.98 6.59
N ASN A 164 -20.01 16.73 7.38
CA ASN A 164 -20.02 17.11 8.78
C ASN A 164 -19.06 16.20 9.54
N VAL A 165 -18.03 16.76 10.18
CA VAL A 165 -17.02 15.98 10.90
C VAL A 165 -17.62 15.16 12.04
N LEU A 166 -18.67 15.64 12.71
CA LEU A 166 -19.31 14.91 13.82
C LEU A 166 -20.20 13.76 13.33
N THR A 167 -20.94 13.96 12.24
CA THR A 167 -21.96 12.99 11.78
C THR A 167 -21.54 12.15 10.58
N GLY A 168 -20.50 12.54 9.85
CA GLY A 168 -20.08 11.93 8.59
C GLY A 168 -21.00 12.25 7.41
N GLU A 169 -22.08 13.00 7.61
CA GLU A 169 -23.07 13.28 6.57
C GLU A 169 -22.50 14.20 5.49
N GLN A 170 -22.62 13.76 4.24
CA GLN A 170 -22.22 14.52 3.06
C GLN A 170 -23.43 15.31 2.53
N THR A 171 -23.26 16.62 2.38
CA THR A 171 -24.25 17.44 1.67
C THR A 171 -23.88 17.44 0.18
N LYS A 172 -24.47 16.51 -0.58
CA LYS A 172 -24.41 16.56 -2.05
C LYS A 172 -25.61 17.35 -2.56
N ALA A 173 -25.36 18.43 -3.29
CA ALA A 173 -26.42 19.12 -4.01
C ALA A 173 -27.06 18.14 -5.01
N ALA A 174 -28.39 18.10 -5.07
CA ALA A 174 -29.09 17.29 -6.05
C ALA A 174 -28.74 17.79 -7.46
N SER A 175 -28.06 16.95 -8.24
CA SER A 175 -27.77 17.26 -9.63
C SER A 175 -29.03 17.08 -10.46
N ASN A 176 -29.30 18.02 -11.36
CA ASN A 176 -30.40 17.94 -12.34
C ASN A 176 -30.02 17.14 -13.59
N ALA A 177 -28.76 16.72 -13.71
CA ALA A 177 -28.24 15.97 -14.85
C ALA A 177 -27.35 14.80 -14.37
N PRO A 178 -27.27 13.71 -15.15
CA PRO A 178 -26.33 12.62 -14.86
C PRO A 178 -24.89 13.13 -14.95
N SER A 179 -23.99 12.55 -14.15
CA SER A 179 -22.57 12.87 -14.24
C SER A 179 -21.99 12.37 -15.56
N TYR A 180 -20.94 13.03 -16.06
CA TYR A 180 -20.19 12.54 -17.23
C TYR A 180 -19.71 11.10 -17.04
N THR A 181 -19.26 10.75 -15.82
CA THR A 181 -18.88 9.38 -15.45
C THR A 181 -20.04 8.40 -15.67
N ARG A 182 -21.27 8.78 -15.30
CA ARG A 182 -22.44 7.91 -15.48
C ARG A 182 -22.77 7.73 -16.96
N VAL A 183 -22.79 8.83 -17.73
CA VAL A 183 -23.05 8.78 -19.18
C VAL A 183 -22.00 7.93 -19.90
N PHE A 184 -20.72 8.10 -19.55
CA PHE A 184 -19.63 7.27 -20.08
C PHE A 184 -19.84 5.79 -19.77
N ALA A 185 -20.12 5.44 -18.51
CA ALA A 185 -20.28 4.05 -18.09
C ALA A 185 -21.46 3.37 -18.77
N ASP A 186 -22.63 4.04 -18.82
CA ASP A 186 -23.82 3.49 -19.48
C ASP A 186 -23.57 3.27 -20.99
N THR A 187 -22.95 4.25 -21.66
CA THR A 187 -22.61 4.15 -23.09
C THR A 187 -21.61 3.01 -23.34
N LEU A 188 -20.57 2.90 -22.51
CA LEU A 188 -19.55 1.84 -22.63
C LEU A 188 -20.15 0.44 -22.48
N LEU A 189 -21.09 0.27 -21.53
CA LEU A 189 -21.80 -0.99 -21.32
C LEU A 189 -22.65 -1.37 -22.54
N ASP A 190 -23.37 -0.40 -23.11
CA ASP A 190 -24.20 -0.61 -24.29
C ASP A 190 -23.37 -1.00 -25.52
N GLU A 191 -22.22 -0.36 -25.74
CA GLU A 191 -21.31 -0.74 -26.83
C GLU A 191 -20.68 -2.12 -26.59
N ALA A 192 -20.25 -2.41 -25.37
CA ALA A 192 -19.66 -3.71 -25.03
C ALA A 192 -20.66 -4.87 -25.03
N ALA A 193 -21.97 -4.59 -25.03
CA ALA A 193 -23.01 -5.60 -25.25
C ALA A 193 -23.07 -6.05 -26.73
N ARG A 194 -22.60 -5.21 -27.67
CA ARG A 194 -22.66 -5.48 -29.12
C ARG A 194 -21.40 -6.12 -29.66
N THR A 195 -20.29 -6.07 -28.93
CA THR A 195 -19.02 -6.67 -29.34
C THR A 195 -18.21 -7.15 -28.15
N ASP A 196 -17.53 -8.29 -28.32
CA ASP A 196 -16.58 -8.87 -27.37
C ASP A 196 -15.22 -8.14 -27.37
N ARG A 197 -14.95 -7.32 -28.39
CA ARG A 197 -13.65 -6.64 -28.61
C ARG A 197 -13.37 -5.46 -27.68
N ILE A 198 -14.39 -4.95 -26.99
CA ILE A 198 -14.24 -3.83 -26.05
C ILE A 198 -13.77 -4.37 -24.70
N VAL A 199 -12.70 -3.75 -24.19
CA VAL A 199 -12.07 -4.05 -22.91
C VAL A 199 -11.89 -2.75 -22.15
N ALA A 200 -12.16 -2.78 -20.84
CA ALA A 200 -11.93 -1.68 -19.93
C ALA A 200 -10.62 -1.87 -19.17
N VAL A 201 -9.83 -0.80 -19.06
CA VAL A 201 -8.61 -0.76 -18.24
C VAL A 201 -8.72 0.44 -17.30
N THR A 202 -8.51 0.21 -16.01
CA THR A 202 -8.53 1.24 -14.96
C THR A 202 -7.25 1.20 -14.14
N ALA A 203 -6.87 2.33 -13.54
CA ALA A 203 -5.71 2.43 -12.66
C ALA A 203 -6.19 2.73 -11.23
N ALA A 204 -6.52 1.68 -10.47
CA ALA A 204 -7.02 1.72 -9.09
C ALA A 204 -8.28 2.60 -8.86
N MET A 205 -8.98 2.99 -9.92
CA MET A 205 -10.09 3.97 -9.86
C MET A 205 -11.39 3.46 -10.52
N PRO A 206 -11.86 2.23 -10.26
CA PRO A 206 -13.05 1.70 -10.93
C PRO A 206 -14.32 2.49 -10.61
N ASP A 207 -14.52 2.91 -9.35
CA ASP A 207 -15.70 3.68 -8.95
C ASP A 207 -15.69 5.11 -9.50
N GLY A 208 -14.54 5.78 -9.46
CA GLY A 208 -14.39 7.16 -9.93
C GLY A 208 -14.56 7.30 -11.45
N THR A 209 -14.28 6.22 -12.20
CA THR A 209 -14.40 6.16 -13.66
C THR A 209 -15.68 5.49 -14.14
N GLY A 210 -16.49 4.91 -13.23
CA GLY A 210 -17.69 4.15 -13.58
C GLY A 210 -17.40 2.77 -14.20
N LEU A 211 -16.13 2.36 -14.23
CA LEU A 211 -15.70 1.05 -14.72
C LEU A 211 -16.01 -0.08 -13.75
N ASN A 212 -16.38 0.22 -12.50
CA ASN A 212 -16.97 -0.75 -11.57
C ASN A 212 -18.19 -1.45 -12.17
N LEU A 213 -19.08 -0.72 -12.84
CA LEU A 213 -20.26 -1.29 -13.51
C LEU A 213 -19.87 -2.22 -14.68
N PHE A 214 -18.80 -1.86 -15.39
CA PHE A 214 -18.24 -2.71 -16.45
C PHE A 214 -17.63 -3.98 -15.88
N ALA A 215 -16.90 -3.89 -14.77
CA ALA A 215 -16.32 -5.04 -14.07
C ALA A 215 -17.40 -6.00 -13.56
N GLU A 216 -18.51 -5.47 -13.04
CA GLU A 216 -19.65 -6.28 -12.58
C GLU A 216 -20.32 -7.04 -13.74
N ARG A 217 -20.51 -6.38 -14.89
CA ARG A 217 -21.23 -6.98 -16.03
C ARG A 217 -20.34 -7.84 -16.94
N TYR A 218 -19.08 -7.46 -17.10
CA TYR A 218 -18.11 -8.07 -18.01
C TYR A 218 -16.74 -8.30 -17.32
N PRO A 219 -16.69 -9.09 -16.24
CA PRO A 219 -15.49 -9.24 -15.40
C PRO A 219 -14.26 -9.75 -16.17
N SER A 220 -14.45 -10.59 -17.18
CA SER A 220 -13.35 -11.10 -18.02
C SER A 220 -12.74 -10.06 -18.97
N ARG A 221 -13.33 -8.86 -19.06
CA ARG A 221 -12.94 -7.77 -19.96
C ARG A 221 -12.66 -6.47 -19.22
N CYS A 222 -12.50 -6.52 -17.90
CA CYS A 222 -12.13 -5.37 -17.09
C CYS A 222 -10.84 -5.65 -16.34
N PHE A 223 -9.85 -4.79 -16.50
CA PHE A 223 -8.53 -4.95 -15.89
C PHE A 223 -8.18 -3.74 -15.04
N ASP A 224 -7.75 -3.98 -13.81
CA ASP A 224 -7.19 -2.95 -12.94
C ASP A 224 -5.68 -3.13 -12.86
N VAL A 225 -4.94 -2.12 -13.31
CA VAL A 225 -3.47 -2.13 -13.30
C VAL A 225 -2.87 -1.60 -12.00
N GLY A 226 -3.71 -1.24 -11.01
CA GLY A 226 -3.27 -0.57 -9.79
C GLY A 226 -2.86 0.89 -10.07
N ILE A 227 -1.98 1.45 -9.24
CA ILE A 227 -1.48 2.83 -9.42
C ILE A 227 -0.33 2.80 -10.44
N ALA A 228 -0.64 2.42 -11.67
CA ALA A 228 0.34 2.24 -12.74
C ALA A 228 -0.22 2.70 -14.10
N GLU A 229 -0.54 3.99 -14.22
CA GLU A 229 -1.15 4.58 -15.41
C GLU A 229 -0.29 4.35 -16.67
N GLN A 230 1.03 4.49 -16.56
CA GLN A 230 1.96 4.21 -17.66
C GLN A 230 1.84 2.75 -18.13
N HIS A 231 1.75 1.80 -17.19
CA HIS A 231 1.52 0.39 -17.49
C HIS A 231 0.16 0.20 -18.16
N GLY A 232 -0.91 0.82 -17.64
CA GLY A 232 -2.25 0.78 -18.21
C GLY A 232 -2.30 1.21 -19.68
N VAL A 233 -1.63 2.32 -20.01
CA VAL A 233 -1.55 2.81 -21.40
C VAL A 233 -0.80 1.83 -22.31
N THR A 234 0.28 1.22 -21.82
CA THR A 234 1.06 0.21 -22.59
C THR A 234 0.44 -1.19 -22.62
N PHE A 235 -0.46 -1.49 -21.69
CA PHE A 235 -1.15 -2.77 -21.59
C PHE A 235 -2.26 -2.89 -22.64
N ALA A 236 -3.00 -1.80 -22.87
CA ALA A 236 -4.15 -1.76 -23.78
C ALA A 236 -3.86 -2.26 -25.22
N PRO A 237 -2.70 -1.96 -25.85
CA PRO A 237 -2.36 -2.47 -27.19
C PRO A 237 -2.05 -3.97 -27.26
N VAL A 238 -1.71 -4.62 -26.13
CA VAL A 238 -1.19 -6.00 -26.12
C VAL A 238 -2.32 -7.04 -26.03
N TRP A 239 -3.45 -6.69 -25.42
CA TRP A 239 -4.59 -7.61 -25.23
C TRP A 239 -5.24 -8.12 -26.53
N PRO A 240 -5.44 -7.30 -27.60
CA PRO A 240 -6.00 -7.80 -28.85
C PRO A 240 -5.17 -8.91 -29.50
N LEU A 241 -3.86 -9.00 -29.23
CA LEU A 241 -2.96 -9.98 -29.85
C LEU A 241 -3.04 -11.37 -29.20
N ALA A 242 -3.39 -11.44 -27.90
CA ALA A 242 -3.45 -12.71 -27.16
C ALA A 242 -4.80 -13.43 -27.30
N ALA A 243 -5.89 -12.70 -27.54
CA ALA A 243 -7.24 -13.28 -27.69
C ALA A 243 -7.54 -13.76 -29.12
N THR A 244 -6.90 -13.18 -30.15
CA THR A 244 -7.15 -13.54 -31.55
C THR A 244 -6.37 -14.76 -32.05
N SER A 245 -5.49 -15.35 -31.24
CA SER A 245 -4.72 -16.55 -31.64
C SER A 245 -5.42 -17.87 -31.29
N ARG A 246 -6.68 -17.82 -30.84
CA ARG A 246 -7.55 -18.98 -30.64
C ARG A 246 -8.78 -18.87 -31.55
N SER A 247 -8.55 -18.99 -32.85
CA SER A 247 -9.59 -19.27 -33.86
C SER A 247 -9.07 -20.33 -34.80
#